data_AF-A0A3A4Z498-F1
#
_entry.id   AF-A0A3A4Z498-F1
#
_cell.length_a   1.000
_cell.length_b   1.000
_cell.length_c   1.000
_cell.angle_alpha   90.00
_cell.angle_beta   90.00
_cell.angle_gamma   90.00
#
_symmetry.space_group_name_H-M   'P 1'
#
loop_
_entity.id
_entity.type
_entity.pdbx_description
1 polymer ?
#
loop_
_entity_poly.entity_id
_entity_poly.type
_entity_poly.pdbx_seq_one_letter_code
_entity_poly.pdbx_strand_id
1 'polypeptide(L)'
;MGVDAEKEITKLWRDLHSAQDEICKTYYRWREVAVEMAGPGVKPLDVALKAAEKMGKEIGKSFLPRLNWLKGEDVFLLSLGRLMAGLWLTEGGIAAAEKGDKPGEVLITCTRCPWPSAAKEYGVPMEEVALTRLRLFESLLEDVSVFFNIPLKIEMLKAIPRGHGVYLLRLYKANGGGK
;
A
#
# COMPACT_ATOMS: atom_id res chain seq x y z
N MET A 1 3.23 -43.93 0.02
CA MET A 1 2.09 -43.14 0.51
C MET A 1 1.83 -42.02 -0.47
N GLY A 2 0.59 -41.88 -0.96
CA GLY A 2 0.21 -40.73 -1.79
C GLY A 2 0.10 -39.46 -0.96
N VAL A 3 0.36 -38.31 -1.57
CA VAL A 3 0.14 -37.00 -0.94
C VAL A 3 -1.36 -36.74 -0.88
N ASP A 4 -1.85 -36.37 0.31
CA ASP A 4 -3.22 -35.86 0.49
C ASP A 4 -3.25 -34.38 0.10
N ALA A 5 -3.65 -34.12 -1.15
CA ALA A 5 -3.64 -32.77 -1.71
C ALA A 5 -4.54 -31.79 -0.93
N GLU A 6 -5.70 -32.24 -0.45
CA GLU A 6 -6.65 -31.39 0.26
C GLU A 6 -6.09 -30.96 1.62
N LYS A 7 -5.46 -31.90 2.33
CA LYS A 7 -4.79 -31.61 3.60
C LYS A 7 -3.64 -30.62 3.41
N GLU A 8 -2.81 -30.81 2.39
CA GLU A 8 -1.67 -29.91 2.12
C GLU A 8 -2.14 -28.51 1.68
N ILE A 9 -3.18 -28.41 0.84
CA ILE A 9 -3.79 -27.12 0.46
C ILE A 9 -4.34 -26.40 1.69
N THR A 10 -5.08 -27.11 2.55
CA THR A 10 -5.68 -26.53 3.77
C THR A 10 -4.60 -26.06 4.75
N LYS A 11 -3.47 -26.76 4.82
CA LYS A 11 -2.32 -26.35 5.62
C LYS A 11 -1.71 -25.05 5.08
N LEU A 12 -1.36 -25.03 3.79
CA LEU A 12 -0.77 -23.84 3.15
C LEU A 12 -1.69 -22.62 3.25
N TRP A 13 -3.00 -22.82 3.10
CA TRP A 13 -3.99 -21.76 3.25
C TRP A 13 -3.97 -21.18 4.67
N ARG A 14 -3.92 -22.02 5.70
CA ARG A 14 -3.82 -21.55 7.10
C ARG A 14 -2.51 -20.83 7.37
N ASP A 15 -1.39 -21.40 6.94
CA ASP A 15 -0.05 -20.80 7.14
C ASP A 15 0.03 -19.41 6.48
N LEU A 16 -0.53 -19.25 5.27
CA LEU A 16 -0.63 -17.96 4.59
C LEU A 16 -1.44 -16.95 5.40
N HIS A 17 -2.63 -17.31 5.90
CA HIS A 17 -3.48 -16.38 6.65
C HIS A 17 -2.85 -16.00 7.99
N SER A 18 -2.16 -16.94 8.65
CA SER A 18 -1.37 -16.65 9.85
C SER A 18 -0.23 -15.67 9.56
N ALA A 19 0.49 -15.84 8.45
CA ALA A 19 1.53 -14.90 8.05
C ALA A 19 0.96 -13.51 7.74
N GLN A 20 -0.18 -13.43 7.05
CA GLN A 20 -0.88 -12.18 6.75
C GLN A 20 -1.30 -11.42 8.02
N ASP A 21 -1.85 -12.12 9.01
CA ASP A 21 -2.22 -11.54 10.30
C ASP A 21 -1.00 -10.96 11.04
N GLU A 22 0.11 -11.70 11.03
CA GLU A 22 1.34 -11.28 11.70
C GLU A 22 2.02 -10.07 11.04
N ILE A 23 1.89 -9.86 9.73
CA ILE A 23 2.50 -8.72 9.02
C ILE A 23 2.05 -7.38 9.64
N CYS A 24 0.74 -7.16 9.78
CA CYS A 24 0.21 -5.90 10.30
C CYS A 24 0.52 -5.73 11.79
N LYS A 25 0.39 -6.81 12.58
CA LYS A 25 0.70 -6.79 14.02
C LYS A 25 2.16 -6.52 14.31
N THR A 26 3.05 -7.07 13.47
CA THR A 26 4.49 -6.85 13.60
C THR A 26 4.83 -5.37 13.38
N TYR A 27 4.22 -4.72 12.39
CA TYR A 27 4.41 -3.28 12.20
C TYR A 27 4.04 -2.47 13.45
N TYR A 28 2.87 -2.73 14.06
CA TYR A 28 2.44 -1.97 15.24
C TYR A 28 3.30 -2.23 16.47
N ARG A 29 3.75 -3.47 16.69
CA ARG A 29 4.75 -3.79 17.73
C ARG A 29 6.04 -2.98 17.53
N TRP A 30 6.57 -2.94 16.31
CA TRP A 30 7.77 -2.16 16.02
C TRP A 30 7.56 -0.65 16.15
N ARG A 31 6.36 -0.17 15.82
CA ARG A 31 5.99 1.23 16.03
C ARG A 31 5.96 1.58 17.52
N GLU A 32 5.39 0.75 18.37
CA GLU A 32 5.39 0.96 19.84
C GLU A 32 6.82 1.03 20.38
N VAL A 33 7.66 0.06 20.03
CA VAL A 33 9.08 0.05 20.40
C VAL A 33 9.78 1.33 19.91
N ALA A 34 9.54 1.75 18.67
CA ALA A 34 10.16 2.96 18.12
C ALA A 34 9.70 4.23 18.86
N VAL A 35 8.43 4.31 19.26
CA VAL A 35 7.90 5.42 20.06
C VAL A 35 8.53 5.46 21.46
N GLU A 36 8.61 4.31 22.13
CA GLU A 36 9.24 4.20 23.45
C GLU A 36 10.73 4.58 23.41
N MET A 37 11.44 4.14 22.37
CA MET A 37 12.87 4.41 22.18
C MET A 37 13.19 5.85 21.79
N ALA A 38 12.29 6.55 21.09
CA ALA A 38 12.52 7.91 20.63
C ALA A 38 12.50 8.97 21.76
N GLY A 39 11.99 8.60 22.93
CA GLY A 39 12.00 9.43 24.14
C GLY A 39 10.82 10.40 24.25
N PRO A 40 10.79 11.21 25.33
CA PRO A 40 9.67 12.09 25.63
C PRO A 40 9.39 13.13 24.54
N GLY A 41 8.11 13.37 24.25
CA GLY A 41 7.67 14.40 23.30
C GLY A 41 7.57 13.96 21.84
N VAL A 42 7.97 12.72 21.52
CA VAL A 42 7.73 12.15 20.18
C VAL A 42 6.22 11.98 19.94
N LYS A 43 5.75 12.37 18.77
CA LYS A 43 4.38 12.08 18.34
C LYS A 43 4.36 10.74 17.63
N PRO A 44 3.52 9.78 18.04
CA PRO A 44 3.46 8.48 17.39
C PRO A 44 3.15 8.53 15.88
N LEU A 45 2.35 9.50 15.45
CA LEU A 45 2.05 9.74 14.03
C LEU A 45 3.30 10.09 13.22
N ASP A 46 4.23 10.88 13.76
CA ASP A 46 5.45 11.29 13.04
C ASP A 46 6.35 10.08 12.78
N VAL A 47 6.45 9.18 13.77
CA VAL A 47 7.17 7.90 13.65
C VAL A 47 6.52 7.04 12.56
N ALA A 48 5.19 6.90 12.59
CA ALA A 48 4.45 6.08 11.64
C ALA A 48 4.56 6.61 10.20
N LEU A 49 4.45 7.94 10.01
CA LEU A 49 4.64 8.61 8.72
C LEU A 49 6.07 8.44 8.20
N LYS A 50 7.09 8.50 9.07
CA LYS A 50 8.48 8.28 8.66
C LYS A 50 8.74 6.84 8.27
N ALA A 51 8.16 5.88 8.98
CA ALA A 51 8.20 4.47 8.61
C ALA A 51 7.54 4.25 7.24
N ALA A 52 6.34 4.82 7.03
CA ALA A 52 5.62 4.73 5.76
C ALA A 52 6.41 5.34 4.59
N GLU A 53 7.05 6.49 4.78
CA GLU A 53 7.93 7.11 3.77
C GLU A 53 9.07 6.15 3.37
N LYS A 54 9.75 5.57 4.36
CA LYS A 54 10.90 4.70 4.09
C LYS A 54 10.49 3.41 3.40
N MET A 55 9.41 2.78 3.87
CA MET A 55 8.82 1.62 3.21
C MET A 55 8.39 1.95 1.78
N GLY A 56 7.73 3.08 1.56
CA GLY A 56 7.28 3.53 0.25
C GLY A 56 8.44 3.61 -0.76
N LYS A 57 9.54 4.25 -0.38
CA LYS A 57 10.75 4.35 -1.22
C LYS A 57 11.36 2.97 -1.55
N GLU A 58 11.49 2.10 -0.56
CA GLU A 58 12.03 0.75 -0.78
C GLU A 58 11.13 -0.09 -1.69
N ILE A 59 9.81 -0.01 -1.50
CA ILE A 59 8.83 -0.69 -2.36
C ILE A 59 8.89 -0.12 -3.78
N GLY A 60 8.96 1.21 -3.95
CA GLY A 60 9.06 1.86 -5.25
C GLY A 60 10.26 1.36 -6.07
N LYS A 61 11.43 1.26 -5.44
CA LYS A 61 12.62 0.67 -6.05
C LYS A 61 12.41 -0.79 -6.47
N SER A 62 11.71 -1.58 -5.64
CA SER A 62 11.41 -2.98 -5.98
C SER A 62 10.47 -3.14 -7.17
N PHE A 63 9.67 -2.10 -7.49
CA PHE A 63 8.74 -2.12 -8.62
C PHE A 63 9.41 -1.78 -9.95
N LEU A 64 10.50 -1.01 -9.96
CA LEU A 64 11.15 -0.51 -11.19
C LEU A 64 11.42 -1.60 -12.24
N PRO A 65 11.96 -2.79 -11.90
CA PRO A 65 12.24 -3.84 -12.89
C PRO A 65 10.98 -4.45 -13.51
N ARG A 66 9.81 -4.27 -12.87
CA ARG A 66 8.51 -4.82 -13.29
C ARG A 66 7.70 -3.83 -14.12
N LEU A 67 8.14 -2.57 -14.19
CA LEU A 67 7.47 -1.49 -14.90
C LEU A 67 8.11 -1.29 -16.27
N ASN A 68 7.28 -1.09 -17.30
CA ASN A 68 7.77 -0.91 -18.66
C ASN A 68 7.00 0.21 -19.37
N TRP A 69 7.66 1.37 -19.52
CA TRP A 69 7.10 2.53 -20.19
C TRP A 69 6.94 2.35 -21.71
N LEU A 70 7.76 1.50 -22.35
CA LEU A 70 7.69 1.24 -23.79
C LEU A 70 6.37 0.58 -24.23
N LYS A 71 5.62 0.01 -23.27
CA LYS A 71 4.28 -0.55 -23.52
C LYS A 71 3.17 0.52 -23.57
N GLY A 72 3.52 1.80 -23.43
CA GLY A 72 2.60 2.92 -23.46
C GLY A 72 2.10 3.32 -22.07
N GLU A 73 1.65 4.58 -21.96
CA GLU A 73 1.28 5.24 -20.70
C GLU A 73 0.17 4.49 -19.94
N ASP A 74 -0.91 4.11 -20.63
CA ASP A 74 -2.03 3.36 -20.06
C ASP A 74 -1.60 2.02 -19.43
N VAL A 75 -0.75 1.27 -20.14
CA VAL A 75 -0.29 -0.05 -19.68
C VAL A 75 0.66 0.10 -18.51
N PHE A 76 1.52 1.11 -18.55
CA PHE A 76 2.42 1.45 -17.46
C PHE A 76 1.65 1.81 -16.19
N LEU A 77 0.72 2.76 -16.27
CA LEU A 77 -0.05 3.22 -15.11
C LEU A 77 -0.91 2.09 -14.53
N LEU A 78 -1.55 1.29 -15.37
CA LEU A 78 -2.34 0.16 -14.90
C LEU A 78 -1.46 -0.91 -14.22
N SER A 79 -0.26 -1.16 -14.74
CA SER A 79 0.69 -2.08 -14.12
C SER A 79 1.17 -1.56 -12.77
N LEU A 80 1.48 -0.27 -12.67
CA LEU A 80 1.83 0.38 -11.41
C LEU A 80 0.70 0.31 -10.39
N GLY A 81 -0.53 0.66 -10.78
CA GLY A 81 -1.70 0.56 -9.91
C GLY A 81 -1.95 -0.87 -9.43
N ARG A 82 -1.75 -1.88 -10.29
CA ARG A 82 -1.86 -3.30 -9.91
C ARG A 82 -0.78 -3.74 -8.93
N LEU A 83 0.46 -3.25 -9.09
CA LEU A 83 1.53 -3.52 -8.13
C LEU A 83 1.20 -2.89 -6.76
N MET A 84 0.66 -1.66 -6.75
CA MET A 84 0.21 -0.99 -5.53
C MET A 84 -0.96 -1.73 -4.87
N ALA A 85 -1.95 -2.18 -5.64
CA ALA A 85 -3.03 -3.04 -5.16
C ALA A 85 -2.50 -4.36 -4.58
N GLY A 86 -1.46 -4.93 -5.21
CA GLY A 86 -0.79 -6.15 -4.77
C GLY A 86 -0.17 -6.07 -3.37
N LEU A 87 0.15 -4.88 -2.87
CA LEU A 87 0.57 -4.71 -1.47
C LEU A 87 -0.54 -5.15 -0.51
N TRP A 88 -1.78 -4.71 -0.75
CA TRP A 88 -2.90 -5.15 0.08
C TRP A 88 -3.16 -6.64 -0.06
N LEU A 89 -3.06 -7.21 -1.26
CA LEU A 89 -3.25 -8.66 -1.45
C LEU A 89 -2.22 -9.47 -0.63
N THR A 90 -0.98 -8.99 -0.59
CA THR A 90 0.10 -9.61 0.21
C THR A 90 -0.20 -9.54 1.71
N GLU A 91 -0.83 -8.46 2.16
CA GLU A 91 -1.23 -8.24 3.55
C GLU A 91 -2.54 -8.98 3.93
N GLY A 92 -3.22 -9.64 3.00
CA GLY A 92 -4.51 -10.32 3.25
C GLY A 92 -5.75 -9.47 2.98
N GLY A 93 -5.58 -8.34 2.29
CA GLY A 93 -6.66 -7.50 1.80
C GLY A 93 -7.25 -7.97 0.47
N ILE A 94 -8.36 -7.33 0.08
CA ILE A 94 -9.00 -7.52 -1.24
C ILE A 94 -8.90 -6.20 -1.98
N ALA A 95 -8.04 -6.16 -2.99
CA ALA A 95 -7.72 -4.95 -3.74
C ALA A 95 -7.58 -5.21 -5.24
N ALA A 96 -7.88 -4.18 -6.03
CA ALA A 96 -7.78 -4.21 -7.47
C ALA A 96 -7.34 -2.83 -8.00
N ALA A 97 -6.94 -2.82 -9.27
CA ALA A 97 -6.69 -1.58 -10.00
C ALA A 97 -7.28 -1.68 -11.41
N GLU A 98 -8.00 -0.63 -11.80
CA GLU A 98 -8.72 -0.52 -13.07
C GLU A 98 -8.48 0.85 -13.71
N LYS A 99 -8.73 0.94 -15.01
CA LYS A 99 -8.64 2.23 -15.71
C LYS A 99 -9.73 3.16 -15.17
N GLY A 100 -9.37 4.42 -14.95
CA GLY A 100 -10.34 5.46 -14.65
C GLY A 100 -11.06 5.94 -15.91
N ASP A 101 -11.98 6.87 -15.73
CA ASP A 101 -12.78 7.43 -16.83
C ASP A 101 -11.94 8.35 -17.73
N LYS A 102 -10.82 8.87 -17.22
CA LYS A 102 -9.93 9.79 -17.94
C LYS A 102 -8.69 9.07 -18.48
N PRO A 103 -8.17 9.47 -19.66
CA PRO A 103 -6.86 9.01 -20.11
C PRO A 103 -5.78 9.30 -19.06
N GLY A 104 -4.85 8.36 -18.86
CA GLY A 104 -3.78 8.52 -17.88
C GLY A 104 -4.23 8.44 -16.41
N GLU A 105 -5.39 7.84 -16.15
CA GLU A 105 -5.96 7.66 -14.82
C GLU A 105 -6.18 6.19 -14.49
N VAL A 106 -5.84 5.80 -13.26
CA VAL A 106 -6.08 4.47 -12.72
C VAL A 106 -6.72 4.61 -11.35
N LEU A 107 -7.80 3.88 -11.13
CA LEU A 107 -8.47 3.78 -9.84
C LEU A 107 -7.97 2.52 -9.15
N ILE A 108 -7.47 2.69 -7.92
CA ILE A 108 -7.03 1.61 -7.06
C ILE A 108 -8.04 1.47 -5.94
N THR A 109 -8.64 0.29 -5.82
CA THR A 109 -9.67 0.00 -4.83
C THR A 109 -9.18 -1.06 -3.84
N CYS A 110 -9.57 -0.92 -2.58
CA CYS A 110 -9.42 -1.97 -1.58
C CYS A 110 -10.69 -2.04 -0.72
N THR A 111 -11.45 -3.12 -0.87
CA THR A 111 -12.75 -3.34 -0.22
C THR A 111 -12.62 -4.06 1.13
N ARG A 112 -11.47 -4.71 1.35
CA ARG A 112 -11.10 -5.29 2.64
C ARG A 112 -9.66 -4.94 2.94
N CYS A 113 -9.44 -4.07 3.92
CA CYS A 113 -8.11 -3.72 4.41
C CYS A 113 -7.91 -4.31 5.81
N PRO A 114 -6.83 -5.05 6.09
CA PRO A 114 -6.57 -5.65 7.40
C PRO A 114 -6.05 -4.64 8.44
N TRP A 115 -5.44 -3.53 7.98
CA TRP A 115 -4.78 -2.55 8.85
C TRP A 115 -5.69 -1.90 9.91
N PRO A 116 -6.94 -1.49 9.62
CA PRO A 116 -7.82 -0.92 10.64
C PRO A 116 -8.09 -1.89 11.81
N SER A 117 -8.21 -3.18 11.52
CA SER A 117 -8.42 -4.20 12.58
C SER A 117 -7.19 -4.30 13.46
N ALA A 118 -6.00 -4.43 12.87
CA ALA A 118 -4.75 -4.45 13.62
C ALA A 118 -4.55 -3.15 14.41
N ALA A 119 -4.74 -1.98 13.79
CA ALA A 119 -4.62 -0.68 14.45
C ALA A 119 -5.48 -0.58 15.72
N LYS A 120 -6.70 -1.11 15.68
CA LYS A 120 -7.62 -1.13 16.81
C LYS A 120 -7.09 -1.97 17.98
N GLU A 121 -6.45 -3.10 17.70
CA GLU A 121 -5.84 -3.96 18.74
C GLU A 121 -4.74 -3.23 19.52
N TYR A 122 -4.00 -2.34 18.85
CA TYR A 122 -2.91 -1.55 19.43
C TYR A 122 -3.32 -0.11 19.82
N GLY A 123 -4.62 0.19 19.86
CA GLY A 123 -5.12 1.52 20.24
C GLY A 123 -4.68 2.67 19.32
N VAL A 124 -4.32 2.38 18.07
CA VAL A 124 -3.84 3.37 17.10
C VAL A 124 -5.02 4.10 16.44
N PRO A 125 -4.96 5.45 16.31
CA PRO A 125 -6.01 6.21 15.65
C PRO A 125 -6.22 5.80 14.19
N MET A 126 -7.48 5.70 13.76
CA MET A 126 -7.83 5.36 12.38
C MET A 126 -7.28 6.36 11.35
N GLU A 127 -7.18 7.63 11.73
CA GLU A 127 -6.61 8.65 10.84
C GLU A 127 -5.12 8.38 10.55
N GLU A 128 -4.37 7.83 11.50
CA GLU A 128 -2.98 7.42 11.25
C GLU A 128 -2.93 6.31 10.18
N VAL A 129 -3.85 5.35 10.21
CA VAL A 129 -3.95 4.29 9.20
C VAL A 129 -4.19 4.86 7.80
N ALA A 130 -5.06 5.86 7.68
CA ALA A 130 -5.31 6.54 6.41
C ALA A 130 -4.06 7.30 5.93
N LEU A 131 -3.49 8.14 6.78
CA LEU A 131 -2.36 9.01 6.43
C LEU A 131 -1.10 8.22 6.10
N THR A 132 -0.77 7.18 6.87
CA THR A 132 0.41 6.33 6.61
C THR A 132 0.27 5.56 5.30
N ARG A 133 -0.92 5.07 4.96
CA ARG A 133 -1.16 4.42 3.67
C ARG A 133 -0.97 5.39 2.50
N LEU A 134 -1.49 6.62 2.61
CA LEU A 134 -1.26 7.64 1.58
C LEU A 134 0.22 7.98 1.46
N ARG A 135 0.89 8.26 2.58
CA ARG A 135 2.31 8.61 2.61
C ARG A 135 3.19 7.53 2.01
N LEU A 136 2.90 6.26 2.28
CA LEU A 136 3.60 5.12 1.66
C LEU A 136 3.50 5.18 0.13
N PHE A 137 2.30 5.39 -0.40
CA PHE A 137 2.10 5.46 -1.84
C PHE A 137 2.68 6.73 -2.47
N GLU A 138 2.58 7.88 -1.82
CA GLU A 138 3.24 9.11 -2.27
C GLU A 138 4.75 8.91 -2.37
N SER A 139 5.38 8.37 -1.33
CA SER A 139 6.83 8.12 -1.30
C SER A 139 7.29 7.05 -2.28
N LEU A 140 6.45 6.05 -2.56
CA LEU A 140 6.68 5.09 -3.64
C LEU A 140 6.75 5.78 -5.01
N LEU A 141 5.82 6.71 -5.26
CA LEU A 141 5.74 7.41 -6.53
C LEU A 141 6.89 8.40 -6.74
N GLU A 142 7.53 8.90 -5.68
CA GLU A 142 8.73 9.75 -5.80
C GLU A 142 9.81 9.06 -6.65
N ASP A 143 10.22 7.85 -6.27
CA ASP A 143 11.29 7.11 -6.98
C ASP A 143 10.86 6.64 -8.38
N VAL A 144 9.60 6.19 -8.53
CA VAL A 144 9.06 5.79 -9.84
C VAL A 144 9.00 6.99 -10.80
N SER A 145 8.60 8.16 -10.29
CA SER A 145 8.52 9.39 -11.10
C SER A 145 9.90 9.83 -11.56
N VAL A 146 10.90 9.78 -10.68
CA VAL A 146 12.29 10.14 -11.01
C VAL A 146 12.86 9.18 -12.04
N PHE A 147 12.70 7.87 -11.85
CA PHE A 147 13.30 6.86 -12.73
C PHE A 147 12.76 6.92 -14.16
N PHE A 148 11.44 7.07 -14.33
CA PHE A 148 10.82 7.14 -15.66
C PHE A 148 10.69 8.58 -16.19
N ASN A 149 11.10 9.59 -15.41
CA ASN A 149 10.91 11.01 -15.71
C ASN A 149 9.45 11.37 -16.05
N ILE A 150 8.52 10.88 -15.23
CA ILE A 150 7.08 11.12 -15.39
C ILE A 150 6.53 11.61 -14.05
N PRO A 151 5.91 12.80 -13.98
CA PRO A 151 5.39 13.30 -12.72
C PRO A 151 4.11 12.54 -12.36
N LEU A 152 4.18 11.58 -11.44
CA LEU A 152 3.03 10.82 -10.97
C LEU A 152 2.48 11.40 -9.67
N LYS A 153 1.16 11.31 -9.49
CA LYS A 153 0.47 11.68 -8.25
C LYS A 153 -0.56 10.62 -7.88
N ILE A 154 -0.85 10.55 -6.59
CA ILE A 154 -1.93 9.76 -6.04
C ILE A 154 -2.78 10.60 -5.11
N GLU A 155 -4.09 10.38 -5.17
CA GLU A 155 -5.06 11.08 -4.33
C GLU A 155 -5.96 10.05 -3.63
N MET A 156 -6.21 10.22 -2.33
CA MET A 156 -7.15 9.40 -1.57
C MET A 156 -8.53 10.02 -1.58
N LEU A 157 -9.44 9.41 -2.35
CA LEU A 157 -10.83 9.86 -2.47
C LEU A 157 -11.72 9.28 -1.37
N LYS A 158 -11.47 8.02 -1.00
CA LYS A 158 -12.19 7.33 0.09
C LYS A 158 -11.21 6.48 0.88
N ALA A 159 -11.52 6.27 2.16
CA ALA A 159 -10.72 5.44 3.06
C ALA A 159 -11.62 4.66 4.02
N ILE A 160 -11.32 3.37 4.22
CA ILE A 160 -11.99 2.56 5.24
C ILE A 160 -11.86 3.16 6.65
N PRO A 161 -10.67 3.62 7.11
CA PRO A 161 -10.52 4.22 8.43
C PRO A 161 -11.33 5.51 8.62
N ARG A 162 -11.76 6.15 7.53
CA ARG A 162 -12.62 7.35 7.54
C ARG A 162 -14.12 7.03 7.37
N GLY A 163 -14.50 5.75 7.44
CA GLY A 163 -15.90 5.32 7.43
C GLY A 163 -16.52 5.05 6.06
N HIS A 164 -15.74 5.05 4.96
CA HIS A 164 -16.29 4.91 3.61
C HIS A 164 -16.51 3.45 3.14
N GLY A 165 -16.17 2.44 3.95
CA GLY A 165 -16.30 1.02 3.58
C GLY A 165 -15.35 0.53 2.47
N VAL A 166 -14.62 1.43 1.82
CA VAL A 166 -13.66 1.13 0.75
C VAL A 166 -12.53 2.16 0.75
N TYR A 167 -11.32 1.73 0.41
CA TYR A 167 -10.29 2.63 -0.08
C TYR A 167 -10.49 2.86 -1.57
N LEU A 168 -10.57 4.13 -1.97
CA LEU A 168 -10.54 4.53 -3.37
C LEU A 168 -9.41 5.54 -3.53
N LEU A 169 -8.39 5.15 -4.28
CA LEU A 169 -7.27 6.00 -4.64
C LEU A 169 -7.28 6.25 -6.14
N ARG A 170 -6.88 7.45 -6.52
CA ARG A 170 -6.73 7.87 -7.90
C ARG A 170 -5.26 8.08 -8.20
N LEU A 171 -4.68 7.20 -9.01
CA LEU A 171 -3.33 7.32 -9.55
C LEU A 171 -3.40 8.00 -10.91
N TYR A 172 -2.60 9.04 -11.11
CA TYR A 172 -2.60 9.79 -12.38
C TYR A 172 -1.27 10.47 -12.62
N LYS A 173 -0.99 10.79 -13.88
CA LYS A 173 0.10 11.69 -14.25
C LYS A 173 -0.31 13.13 -13.97
N ALA A 174 0.48 13.86 -13.20
CA ALA A 174 0.26 15.28 -12.99
C ALA A 174 0.45 16.03 -14.31
N ASN A 175 -0.41 17.02 -14.57
CA ASN A 175 -0.21 17.96 -15.67
C ASN A 175 1.03 18.83 -15.36
N GLY A 176 2.20 18.33 -15.72
CA GLY A 176 3.44 19.10 -15.84
C GLY A 176 3.63 19.42 -17.31
N GLY A 177 3.52 20.71 -17.67
CA GLY A 177 3.67 21.20 -19.04
C GLY A 177 4.90 20.59 -19.70
N GLY A 178 4.68 19.93 -20.84
CA GLY A 178 5.77 19.62 -21.75
C GLY A 178 6.53 20.90 -22.06
N LYS A 179 7.83 20.87 -21.82
CA LYS A 179 8.75 21.50 -22.75
C LYS A 179 9.07 20.48 -23.82
#